data_AF-A0A8H8C0B0-F1
#
_entry.id   AF-A0A8H8C0B0-F1
#
_cell.length_a   1.000
_cell.length_b   1.000
_cell.length_c   1.000
_cell.angle_alpha   90.00
_cell.angle_beta   90.00
_cell.angle_gamma   90.00
#
_symmetry.space_group_name_H-M   'P 1'
#
loop_
_entity.id
_entity.type
_entity.pdbx_description
1 polymer ?
#
loop_
_entity_poly.entity_id
_entity_poly.type
_entity_poly.pdbx_seq_one_letter_code
_entity_poly.pdbx_strand_id
1 'polypeptide(L)'
;MQPCDVKVFNKVKGWHSKCVRRAVRQGECYYNIVSFMWDLPEIRREALDEITIQSGFSTPGLWPYSEQKAVDSMKIFEADLPPAHLVPSNDPANPHDVTDTLQGLRQIKTIFEERPGALSSSPARRVNDIIEGAEITLRAAYLESNAFEELKQGLRLQQKRKVEWTGGTISGEIKIISSSSHLSFQSYVSRITIRVV
;
A
#
# COMPACT_ATOMS: atom_id res chain seq x y z
N MET A 1 16.00 10.84 -21.37
CA MET A 1 16.37 10.06 -20.17
C MET A 1 17.80 10.40 -19.76
N GLN A 2 18.17 10.42 -18.46
CA GLN A 2 19.55 10.72 -18.07
C GLN A 2 20.50 9.57 -18.47
N PRO A 3 21.61 9.85 -19.20
CA PRO A 3 22.48 8.81 -19.78
C PRO A 3 23.14 7.91 -18.72
N CYS A 4 23.51 8.50 -17.57
CA CYS A 4 24.08 7.76 -16.46
C CYS A 4 23.11 6.71 -15.92
N ASP A 5 21.85 7.09 -15.66
CA ASP A 5 20.88 6.19 -15.05
C ASP A 5 20.47 5.03 -15.95
N VAL A 6 20.30 5.30 -17.25
CA VAL A 6 19.69 4.34 -18.18
C VAL A 6 20.68 3.38 -18.79
N LYS A 7 21.92 3.82 -19.02
CA LYS A 7 22.92 3.04 -19.74
C LYS A 7 24.07 2.64 -18.83
N VAL A 8 24.72 3.60 -18.17
CA VAL A 8 25.94 3.35 -17.38
C VAL A 8 25.63 2.60 -16.08
N PHE A 9 24.74 3.14 -15.24
CA PHE A 9 24.39 2.51 -13.96
C PHE A 9 23.56 1.24 -14.11
N ASN A 10 22.84 1.08 -15.22
CA ASN A 10 22.14 -0.16 -15.52
C ASN A 10 23.14 -1.34 -15.69
N LYS A 11 24.28 -1.09 -16.36
CA LYS A 11 25.35 -2.09 -16.48
C LYS A 11 25.98 -2.43 -15.14
N VAL A 12 26.22 -1.41 -14.29
CA VAL A 12 26.73 -1.60 -12.93
C VAL A 12 25.76 -2.46 -12.11
N LYS A 13 24.46 -2.17 -12.14
CA LYS A 13 23.42 -2.97 -11.47
C LYS A 13 23.41 -4.42 -11.98
N GLY A 14 23.53 -4.62 -13.28
CA GLY A 14 23.58 -5.95 -13.88
C GLY A 14 24.78 -6.79 -13.41
N TRP A 15 25.96 -6.17 -13.31
CA TRP A 15 27.17 -6.82 -12.81
C TRP A 15 27.13 -7.07 -11.30
N HIS A 16 26.64 -6.11 -10.52
CA HIS A 16 26.39 -6.33 -9.09
C HIS A 16 25.45 -7.53 -8.87
N SER A 17 24.35 -7.63 -9.62
CA SER A 17 23.45 -8.80 -9.58
C SER A 17 24.11 -10.11 -10.01
N LYS A 18 25.19 -10.08 -10.79
CA LYS A 18 26.00 -11.28 -11.08
C LYS A 18 26.87 -11.65 -9.88
N CYS A 19 27.50 -10.68 -9.24
CA CYS A 19 28.32 -10.89 -8.03
C CYS A 19 27.49 -11.46 -6.88
N VAL A 20 26.29 -10.91 -6.64
CA VAL A 20 25.34 -11.45 -5.64
C VAL A 20 24.98 -12.91 -5.95
N ARG A 21 24.67 -13.23 -7.22
CA ARG A 21 24.38 -14.61 -7.62
C ARG A 21 25.58 -15.55 -7.47
N ARG A 22 26.80 -15.05 -7.66
CA ARG A 22 28.04 -15.81 -7.45
C ARG A 22 28.22 -16.14 -5.96
N ALA A 23 28.05 -15.15 -5.09
CA ALA A 23 28.11 -15.32 -3.64
C ALA A 23 27.08 -16.35 -3.14
N VAL A 24 25.83 -16.26 -3.62
CA VAL A 24 24.77 -17.24 -3.29
C VAL A 24 25.15 -18.66 -3.75
N ARG A 25 25.74 -18.81 -4.95
CA ARG A 25 26.21 -20.12 -5.44
C ARG A 25 27.38 -20.68 -4.65
N GLN A 26 28.19 -19.81 -4.03
CA GLN A 26 29.29 -20.19 -3.16
C GLN A 26 28.83 -20.51 -1.73
N GLY A 27 27.53 -20.39 -1.44
CA GLY A 27 26.95 -20.68 -0.13
C GLY A 27 27.07 -19.52 0.87
N GLU A 28 27.36 -18.30 0.40
CA GLU A 28 27.38 -17.14 1.27
C GLU A 28 25.95 -16.76 1.70
N CYS A 29 25.70 -16.73 3.02
CA CYS A 29 24.38 -16.40 3.57
C CYS A 29 24.03 -14.91 3.45
N TYR A 30 25.02 -14.03 3.32
CA TYR A 30 24.83 -12.58 3.32
C TYR A 30 25.77 -11.92 2.32
N TYR A 31 25.21 -11.01 1.52
CA TYR A 31 25.98 -10.11 0.67
C TYR A 31 25.87 -8.69 1.24
N ASN A 32 26.91 -8.24 1.94
CA ASN A 32 26.90 -6.96 2.65
C ASN A 32 27.74 -5.91 1.92
N ILE A 33 27.86 -4.71 2.50
CA ILE A 33 28.63 -3.62 1.92
C ILE A 33 30.12 -3.96 1.76
N VAL A 34 30.68 -4.81 2.63
CA VAL A 34 32.08 -5.25 2.54
C VAL A 34 32.26 -6.18 1.33
N SER A 35 31.34 -7.13 1.13
CA SER A 35 31.31 -7.98 -0.07
C SER A 35 31.20 -7.14 -1.34
N PHE A 36 30.34 -6.13 -1.33
CA PHE A 36 30.22 -5.18 -2.44
C PHE A 36 31.51 -4.40 -2.70
N MET A 37 32.16 -3.87 -1.66
CA MET A 37 33.44 -3.15 -1.80
C MET A 37 34.54 -4.04 -2.36
N TRP A 38 34.54 -5.34 -2.02
CA TRP A 38 35.48 -6.32 -2.55
C TRP A 38 35.25 -6.59 -4.04
N ASP A 39 34.00 -6.73 -4.47
CA ASP A 39 33.64 -6.94 -5.87
C ASP A 39 33.69 -5.63 -6.70
N LEU A 40 33.70 -4.46 -6.07
CA LEU A 40 33.59 -3.16 -6.75
C LEU A 40 34.67 -2.93 -7.83
N PRO A 41 35.95 -3.33 -7.66
CA PRO A 41 36.95 -3.23 -8.71
C PRO A 41 36.59 -4.09 -9.95
N GLU A 42 36.07 -5.29 -9.74
CA GLU A 42 35.61 -6.18 -10.82
C GLU A 42 34.39 -5.57 -11.52
N ILE A 43 33.39 -5.14 -10.75
CA ILE A 43 32.19 -4.49 -11.28
C ILE A 43 32.57 -3.26 -12.12
N ARG A 44 33.50 -2.42 -11.65
CA ARG A 44 33.96 -1.25 -12.41
C ARG A 44 34.64 -1.66 -13.71
N ARG A 45 35.56 -2.63 -13.66
CA ARG A 45 36.27 -3.10 -14.86
C ARG A 45 35.31 -3.63 -15.93
N GLU A 46 34.28 -4.36 -15.53
CA GLU A 46 33.37 -5.01 -16.46
C GLU A 46 32.15 -4.15 -16.88
N ALA A 47 31.74 -3.19 -16.04
CA ALA A 47 30.57 -2.35 -16.29
C ALA A 47 30.90 -0.97 -16.88
N LEU A 48 32.08 -0.41 -16.55
CA LEU A 48 32.50 0.94 -16.93
C LEU A 48 33.56 0.91 -18.03
N ASP A 49 33.34 0.08 -19.05
CA ASP A 49 34.14 0.10 -20.26
C ASP A 49 33.90 1.40 -21.04
N GLU A 50 34.95 1.90 -21.69
CA GLU A 50 34.94 3.15 -22.45
C GLU A 50 33.85 3.11 -23.53
N ILE A 51 33.72 1.98 -24.23
CA ILE A 51 32.68 1.78 -25.26
C ILE A 51 31.28 1.91 -24.65
N THR A 52 31.08 1.36 -23.47
CA THR A 52 29.78 1.40 -22.77
C THR A 52 29.45 2.83 -22.34
N ILE A 53 30.42 3.56 -21.79
CA ILE A 53 30.25 4.96 -21.41
C ILE A 53 29.94 5.79 -22.67
N GLN A 54 30.80 5.74 -23.68
CA GLN A 54 30.62 6.50 -24.92
C GLN A 54 29.27 6.19 -25.59
N SER A 55 28.85 4.93 -25.66
CA SER A 55 27.54 4.56 -26.20
C SER A 55 26.36 5.12 -25.38
N GLY A 56 26.51 5.18 -24.05
CA GLY A 56 25.53 5.74 -23.15
C GLY A 56 25.32 7.24 -23.37
N PHE A 57 26.42 7.97 -23.58
CA PHE A 57 26.42 9.41 -23.86
C PHE A 57 26.15 9.74 -25.34
N SER A 58 26.35 8.80 -26.27
CA SER A 58 26.02 8.99 -27.69
C SER A 58 24.53 8.98 -27.98
N THR A 59 23.78 8.17 -27.22
CA THR A 59 22.32 8.08 -27.35
C THR A 59 21.63 9.44 -27.22
N PRO A 60 21.88 10.25 -26.17
CA PRO A 60 21.33 11.61 -26.06
C PRO A 60 22.08 12.66 -26.90
N GLY A 61 23.05 12.28 -27.73
CA GLY A 61 23.85 13.24 -28.51
C GLY A 61 24.84 14.07 -27.69
N LEU A 62 25.24 13.60 -26.50
CA LEU A 62 26.24 14.28 -25.67
C LEU A 62 27.68 13.90 -26.05
N TRP A 63 27.88 12.70 -26.63
CA TRP A 63 29.20 12.24 -27.08
C TRP A 63 29.17 11.40 -28.37
N PRO A 64 29.82 11.83 -29.46
CA PRO A 64 30.26 13.22 -29.71
C PRO A 64 29.07 14.18 -29.63
N TYR A 65 29.33 15.43 -29.26
CA TYR A 65 28.28 16.43 -29.12
C TYR A 65 27.53 16.64 -30.44
N SER A 66 26.21 16.55 -30.39
CA SER A 66 25.31 16.79 -31.52
C SER A 66 24.05 17.49 -31.02
N GLU A 67 23.94 18.78 -31.35
CA GLU A 67 22.81 19.62 -30.95
C GLU A 67 21.47 19.03 -31.40
N GLN A 68 21.39 18.58 -32.65
CA GLN A 68 20.16 18.02 -33.21
C GLN A 68 19.69 16.78 -32.45
N LYS A 69 20.60 15.85 -32.13
CA LYS A 69 20.28 14.66 -31.32
C LYS A 69 19.90 15.01 -29.88
N ALA A 70 20.54 16.01 -29.30
CA ALA A 70 20.24 16.47 -27.94
C ALA A 70 18.85 17.09 -27.87
N VAL A 71 18.49 17.93 -28.84
CA VAL A 71 17.17 18.56 -28.96
C VAL A 71 16.09 17.50 -29.22
N ASP A 72 16.32 16.55 -30.11
CA ASP A 72 15.34 15.49 -30.39
C ASP A 72 15.14 14.56 -29.19
N SER A 73 16.21 14.27 -28.44
CA SER A 73 16.13 13.54 -27.17
C SER A 73 15.38 14.31 -26.07
N MET A 74 15.33 15.64 -26.17
CA MET A 74 14.60 16.51 -25.25
C MET A 74 13.11 16.58 -25.62
N LYS A 75 12.77 16.65 -26.91
CA LYS A 75 11.37 16.67 -27.40
C LYS A 75 10.58 15.42 -27.01
N ILE A 76 11.23 14.26 -26.92
CA ILE A 76 10.60 13.02 -26.43
C ILE A 76 10.05 13.20 -25.00
N PHE A 77 10.61 14.11 -24.19
CA PHE A 77 10.06 14.39 -22.86
C PHE A 77 8.86 15.34 -22.88
N GLU A 78 8.76 16.25 -23.84
CA GLU A 78 7.59 17.13 -23.95
C GLU A 78 6.36 16.41 -24.51
N ALA A 79 6.56 15.38 -25.34
CA ALA A 79 5.47 14.65 -25.99
C ALA A 79 4.55 13.88 -25.02
N ASP A 80 5.01 13.57 -23.80
CA ASP A 80 4.24 12.86 -22.77
C ASP A 80 3.61 13.78 -21.72
N LEU A 81 3.83 15.09 -21.81
CA LEU A 81 3.14 16.07 -20.96
C LEU A 81 1.94 16.61 -21.74
N PRO A 82 0.69 16.34 -21.30
CA PRO A 82 -0.43 17.09 -21.84
C PRO A 82 -0.14 18.59 -21.64
N PRO A 83 -0.49 19.46 -22.62
CA PRO A 83 -0.26 20.88 -22.49
C PRO A 83 -0.86 21.35 -21.16
N ALA A 84 -0.03 21.96 -20.30
CA ALA A 84 -0.41 22.33 -18.93
C ALA A 84 -1.66 23.24 -18.85
N HIS A 85 -2.10 23.80 -19.97
CA HIS A 85 -3.28 24.66 -20.09
C HIS A 85 -4.60 23.90 -20.40
N LEU A 86 -4.57 22.58 -20.61
CA LEU A 86 -5.76 21.76 -20.91
C LEU A 86 -6.11 20.78 -19.80
N VAL A 87 -5.37 20.75 -18.70
CA VAL A 87 -5.76 20.01 -17.50
C VAL A 87 -6.51 21.01 -16.61
N PRO A 88 -7.85 20.91 -16.47
CA PRO A 88 -8.51 21.60 -15.37
C PRO A 88 -7.79 21.15 -14.11
N SER A 89 -7.36 22.10 -13.28
CA SER A 89 -6.84 21.86 -11.94
C SER A 89 -7.98 21.36 -11.04
N ASN A 90 -8.51 20.18 -11.36
CA ASN A 90 -9.28 19.35 -10.44
C ASN A 90 -8.28 18.46 -9.72
N ASP A 91 -7.34 19.07 -8.99
CA ASP A 91 -6.63 18.31 -7.97
C ASP A 91 -7.72 17.76 -7.03
N PRO A 92 -7.87 16.42 -6.91
CA PRO A 92 -8.85 15.88 -6.00
C PRO A 92 -8.51 16.42 -4.62
N ALA A 93 -9.47 17.08 -3.99
CA ALA A 93 -9.36 17.52 -2.61
C ALA A 93 -8.85 16.33 -1.78
N ASN A 94 -7.91 16.59 -0.86
CA ASN A 94 -7.34 15.55 -0.02
C ASN A 94 -8.49 14.76 0.62
N PRO A 95 -8.60 13.44 0.40
CA PRO A 95 -9.76 12.69 0.87
C PRO A 95 -9.85 12.81 2.40
N HIS A 96 -10.97 13.35 2.87
CA HIS A 96 -11.21 13.53 4.29
C HIS A 96 -11.96 12.33 4.89
N ASP A 97 -12.49 11.45 4.04
CA ASP A 97 -13.20 10.23 4.42
C ASP A 97 -12.82 9.01 3.55
N VAL A 98 -13.06 7.82 4.11
CA VAL A 98 -12.84 6.53 3.45
C VAL A 98 -13.74 6.39 2.22
N THR A 99 -14.94 6.97 2.25
CA THR A 99 -15.89 6.95 1.14
C THR A 99 -15.42 7.75 -0.07
N ASP A 100 -14.84 8.94 0.16
CA ASP A 100 -14.21 9.78 -0.87
C ASP A 100 -13.05 9.04 -1.56
N THR A 101 -12.25 8.33 -0.76
CA THR A 101 -11.12 7.54 -1.25
C THR A 101 -11.61 6.38 -2.14
N LEU A 102 -12.69 5.69 -1.74
CA LEU A 102 -13.30 4.63 -2.55
C LEU A 102 -13.89 5.16 -3.87
N GLN A 103 -14.48 6.35 -3.85
CA GLN A 103 -14.98 6.99 -5.06
C GLN A 103 -13.85 7.37 -6.03
N GLY A 104 -12.74 7.91 -5.50
CA GLY A 104 -11.55 8.20 -6.29
C GLY A 104 -10.96 6.95 -6.95
N LEU A 105 -10.87 5.83 -6.22
CA LEU A 105 -10.41 4.55 -6.79
C LEU A 105 -11.27 4.06 -7.95
N ARG A 106 -12.60 4.23 -7.85
CA ARG A 106 -13.53 3.87 -8.94
C ARG A 106 -13.32 4.75 -10.17
N GLN A 107 -13.13 6.06 -9.99
CA GLN A 107 -12.84 6.98 -11.09
C GLN A 107 -11.51 6.64 -11.78
N ILE A 108 -10.48 6.29 -11.02
CA ILE A 108 -9.20 5.83 -11.57
C ILE A 108 -9.41 4.55 -12.39
N LYS A 109 -10.20 3.61 -11.87
CA LYS A 109 -10.52 2.36 -12.57
C LYS A 109 -11.21 2.62 -13.92
N THR A 110 -12.21 3.50 -13.96
CA THR A 110 -12.91 3.84 -15.21
C THR A 110 -11.99 4.50 -16.23
N ILE A 111 -11.10 5.39 -15.79
CA ILE A 111 -10.11 6.04 -16.68
C ILE A 111 -9.16 5.00 -17.29
N PHE A 112 -8.76 3.99 -16.51
CA PHE A 112 -7.92 2.90 -16.99
C PHE A 112 -8.65 1.97 -17.96
N GLU A 113 -9.92 1.68 -17.72
CA GLU A 113 -10.77 0.87 -18.59
C GLU A 113 -11.05 1.56 -19.94
N GLU A 114 -11.16 2.89 -19.96
CA GLU A 114 -11.34 3.69 -21.17
C GLU A 114 -10.08 3.78 -22.05
N ARG A 115 -8.90 3.42 -21.52
CA ARG A 115 -7.61 3.46 -22.24
C ARG A 115 -6.90 2.08 -22.27
N PRO A 116 -7.51 1.03 -22.85
CA PRO A 116 -7.01 -0.35 -22.76
C PRO A 116 -5.71 -0.63 -23.55
N GLY A 117 -5.01 0.38 -24.05
CA GLY A 117 -3.70 0.26 -24.73
C GLY A 117 -2.59 1.15 -24.17
N ALA A 118 -2.85 1.92 -23.11
CA ALA A 118 -1.88 2.88 -22.57
C ALA A 118 -0.70 2.23 -21.84
N LEU A 119 -0.86 0.99 -21.35
CA LEU A 119 0.18 0.22 -20.67
C LEU A 119 0.30 -1.18 -21.26
N SER A 120 1.51 -1.73 -21.32
CA SER A 120 1.72 -3.14 -21.67
C SER A 120 1.08 -4.07 -20.62
N SER A 121 0.81 -5.32 -20.99
CA SER A 121 0.01 -6.27 -20.20
C SER A 121 0.52 -6.52 -18.77
N SER A 122 1.81 -6.36 -18.51
CA SER A 122 2.41 -6.58 -17.18
C SER A 122 2.22 -5.39 -16.22
N PRO A 123 2.57 -4.14 -16.58
CA PRO A 123 2.25 -2.95 -15.77
C PRO A 123 0.75 -2.75 -15.53
N ALA A 124 -0.09 -2.98 -16.55
CA ALA A 124 -1.55 -2.83 -16.42
C ALA A 124 -2.12 -3.76 -15.34
N ARG A 125 -1.67 -5.02 -15.32
CA ARG A 125 -2.08 -6.00 -14.32
C ARG A 125 -1.71 -5.56 -12.90
N ARG A 126 -0.47 -5.09 -12.71
CA ARG A 126 0.00 -4.62 -11.40
C ARG A 126 -0.82 -3.44 -10.88
N VAL A 127 -1.20 -2.51 -11.74
CA VAL A 127 -2.04 -1.37 -11.37
C VAL A 127 -3.43 -1.84 -10.93
N ASN A 128 -4.03 -2.78 -11.68
CA ASN A 128 -5.33 -3.33 -11.30
C ASN A 128 -5.28 -4.07 -9.95
N ASP A 129 -4.25 -4.90 -9.72
CA ASP A 129 -4.05 -5.61 -8.46
C ASP A 129 -3.94 -4.63 -7.26
N ILE A 130 -3.28 -3.48 -7.47
CA ILE A 130 -3.15 -2.43 -6.46
C ILE A 130 -4.50 -1.76 -6.17
N ILE A 131 -5.26 -1.41 -7.22
CA ILE A 131 -6.58 -0.77 -7.07
C ILE A 131 -7.54 -1.71 -6.33
N GLU A 132 -7.59 -2.98 -6.72
CA GLU A 132 -8.44 -3.99 -6.07
C GLU A 132 -8.03 -4.22 -4.61
N GLY A 133 -6.73 -4.34 -4.34
CA GLY A 133 -6.20 -4.46 -2.98
C GLY A 133 -6.58 -3.27 -2.10
N ALA A 134 -6.41 -2.05 -2.61
CA ALA A 134 -6.77 -0.84 -1.90
C ALA A 134 -8.28 -0.76 -1.61
N GLU A 135 -9.13 -1.15 -2.56
CA GLU A 135 -10.59 -1.17 -2.39
C GLU A 135 -11.02 -2.15 -1.29
N ILE A 136 -10.42 -3.34 -1.23
CA ILE A 136 -10.69 -4.35 -0.19
C ILE A 136 -10.27 -3.82 1.19
N THR A 137 -9.05 -3.27 1.30
CA THR A 137 -8.54 -2.75 2.57
C THR A 137 -9.37 -1.60 3.10
N LEU A 138 -9.78 -0.66 2.23
CA LEU A 138 -10.61 0.48 2.63
C LEU A 138 -12.00 0.05 3.10
N ARG A 139 -12.63 -0.91 2.42
CA ARG A 139 -13.92 -1.47 2.86
C ARG A 139 -13.81 -2.15 4.22
N ALA A 140 -12.73 -2.90 4.45
CA ALA A 140 -12.50 -3.55 5.74
C ALA A 140 -12.33 -2.51 6.86
N ALA A 141 -11.51 -1.48 6.63
CA ALA A 141 -11.29 -0.41 7.60
C ALA A 141 -12.58 0.37 7.91
N TYR A 142 -13.43 0.61 6.90
CA TYR A 142 -14.72 1.27 7.09
C TYR A 142 -15.66 0.45 7.99
N LEU A 143 -15.75 -0.86 7.75
CA LEU A 143 -16.56 -1.76 8.58
C LEU A 143 -16.04 -1.82 10.02
N GLU A 144 -14.72 -1.89 10.19
CA GLU A 144 -14.07 -1.91 11.51
C GLU A 144 -14.33 -0.62 12.30
N SER A 145 -14.22 0.54 11.63
CA SER A 145 -14.49 1.85 12.25
C SER A 145 -15.95 1.96 12.72
N ASN A 146 -16.90 1.47 11.93
CA ASN A 146 -18.32 1.49 12.30
C ASN A 146 -18.59 0.56 13.50
N ALA A 147 -18.09 -0.67 13.46
CA ALA A 147 -18.22 -1.62 14.56
C ALA A 147 -17.59 -1.09 15.86
N PHE A 148 -16.44 -0.42 15.76
CA PHE A 148 -15.78 0.21 16.91
C PHE A 148 -16.63 1.32 17.54
N GLU A 149 -17.25 2.18 16.73
CA GLU A 149 -18.12 3.25 17.24
C GLU A 149 -19.40 2.70 17.90
N GLU A 150 -20.00 1.62 17.37
CA GLU A 150 -21.12 0.93 18.02
C GLU A 150 -20.75 0.40 19.41
N LEU A 151 -19.59 -0.27 19.52
CA LEU A 151 -19.08 -0.77 20.80
C LEU A 151 -18.85 0.36 21.81
N LYS A 152 -18.27 1.47 21.35
CA LYS A 152 -18.01 2.65 22.18
C LYS A 152 -19.31 3.30 22.67
N GLN A 153 -20.35 3.33 21.85
CA GLN A 153 -21.68 3.78 22.27
C GLN A 153 -22.28 2.84 23.34
N GLY A 154 -22.16 1.52 23.14
CA GLY A 154 -22.61 0.52 24.12
C GLY A 154 -21.93 0.64 25.47
N LEU A 155 -20.61 0.85 25.49
CA LEU A 155 -19.84 1.10 26.71
C LEU A 155 -20.30 2.37 27.43
N ARG A 156 -20.53 3.46 26.69
CA ARG A 156 -21.06 4.71 27.26
C ARG A 156 -22.41 4.50 27.93
N LEU A 157 -23.30 3.71 27.32
CA LEU A 157 -24.59 3.37 27.92
C LEU A 157 -24.45 2.49 29.16
N GLN A 158 -23.57 1.48 29.15
CA GLN A 158 -23.30 0.65 30.32
C GLN A 158 -22.72 1.46 31.49
N GLN A 159 -21.79 2.36 31.21
CA GLN A 159 -21.17 3.21 32.23
C GLN A 159 -22.19 4.18 32.84
N LYS A 160 -23.08 4.77 32.04
CA LYS A 160 -24.20 5.58 32.54
C LYS A 160 -25.15 4.77 33.43
N ARG A 161 -25.54 3.55 33.02
CA ARG A 161 -26.37 2.65 33.84
C ARG A 161 -25.69 2.27 35.16
N LYS A 162 -24.37 2.08 35.17
CA LYS A 162 -23.60 1.77 36.39
C LYS A 162 -23.51 2.96 37.35
N VAL A 163 -23.46 4.19 36.84
CA VAL A 163 -23.50 5.42 37.66
C VAL A 163 -24.90 5.65 38.25
N GLU A 164 -25.95 5.36 37.49
CA GLU A 164 -27.35 5.39 37.98
C GLU A 164 -27.61 4.35 39.09
N TRP A 165 -26.85 3.25 39.09
CA TRP A 165 -26.90 2.17 40.07
C TRP A 165 -25.92 2.38 41.23
N THR A 166 -25.94 3.55 41.87
CA THR A 166 -25.13 3.80 43.09
C THR A 166 -25.92 4.40 44.25
N GLY A 167 -27.26 4.36 44.20
CA GLY A 167 -28.09 4.82 45.30
C GLY A 167 -29.45 4.14 45.32
N GLY A 168 -29.54 2.95 45.91
CA GLY A 168 -30.82 2.36 46.29
C GLY A 168 -30.88 0.84 46.12
N THR A 169 -31.08 0.14 47.24
CA THR A 169 -31.34 -1.29 47.38
C THR A 169 -32.07 -1.92 46.18
N ILE A 170 -31.46 -2.94 45.59
CA ILE A 170 -32.08 -3.72 44.52
C ILE A 170 -32.92 -4.82 45.15
N SER A 171 -34.24 -4.60 45.17
CA SER A 171 -35.21 -5.69 45.27
C SER A 171 -35.58 -6.08 43.85
N GLY A 172 -34.96 -7.13 43.33
CA GLY A 172 -35.31 -7.72 42.03
C GLY A 172 -35.66 -9.19 42.18
N GLU A 173 -36.84 -9.60 41.72
CA GLU A 173 -37.18 -11.01 41.55
C GLU A 173 -36.48 -11.54 40.29
N ILE A 174 -35.49 -12.42 40.48
CA ILE A 174 -34.82 -13.10 39.38
C ILE A 174 -35.60 -14.36 39.06
N LYS A 175 -36.26 -14.40 37.89
CA LYS A 175 -36.87 -15.61 37.34
C LYS A 175 -35.79 -16.43 36.63
N ILE A 176 -35.19 -17.38 37.35
CA ILE A 176 -34.19 -18.29 36.77
C ILE A 176 -34.94 -19.32 35.91
N ILE A 177 -34.76 -19.27 34.59
CA ILE A 177 -35.21 -20.32 33.68
C ILE A 177 -34.04 -21.28 33.50
N SER A 178 -34.06 -22.39 34.24
CA SER A 178 -33.12 -23.50 34.08
C SER A 178 -33.61 -24.40 32.93
N SER A 179 -32.87 -24.46 31.82
CA SER A 179 -33.06 -25.55 30.84
C SER A 179 -32.22 -26.74 31.26
N SER A 180 -32.84 -27.75 31.86
CA SER A 180 -32.28 -29.11 31.89
C SER A 180 -32.95 -29.91 30.79
N SER A 181 -32.12 -30.54 29.96
CA SER A 181 -32.55 -31.54 28.99
C SER A 181 -33.39 -32.61 29.69
N HIS A 182 -34.55 -32.90 29.10
CA HIS A 182 -35.64 -33.80 29.53
C HIS A 182 -36.65 -33.26 30.56
N LEU A 183 -37.80 -32.81 30.01
CA LEU A 183 -39.18 -33.01 30.49
C LEU A 183 -39.48 -32.65 31.96
N SER A 184 -39.61 -31.36 32.25
CA SER A 184 -40.80 -30.72 32.86
C SER A 184 -40.43 -29.33 33.39
N PHE A 185 -41.24 -28.32 33.06
CA PHE A 185 -41.05 -26.96 33.57
C PHE A 185 -41.64 -26.86 34.99
N GLN A 186 -40.80 -26.83 36.01
CA GLN A 186 -41.18 -26.30 37.33
C GLN A 186 -40.51 -24.95 37.56
N SER A 187 -41.34 -23.92 37.74
CA SER A 187 -40.92 -22.56 38.09
C SER A 187 -40.77 -22.47 39.61
N TYR A 188 -39.54 -22.40 40.12
CA TYR A 188 -39.28 -22.06 41.51
C TYR A 188 -39.01 -20.56 41.64
N VAL A 189 -39.73 -19.89 42.54
CA VAL A 189 -39.49 -18.49 42.92
C VAL A 189 -38.82 -18.50 44.29
N SER A 190 -37.55 -18.14 44.34
CA SER A 190 -36.82 -17.96 45.59
C SER A 190 -36.39 -16.49 45.74
N ARG A 191 -36.80 -15.86 46.84
CA ARG A 191 -36.36 -14.52 47.21
C ARG A 191 -35.02 -14.61 47.91
N ILE A 192 -33.97 -14.11 47.25
CA ILE A 192 -32.65 -13.96 47.87
C ILE A 192 -32.44 -12.47 48.11
N THR A 193 -32.16 -12.11 49.36
CA THR A 193 -31.79 -10.75 49.76
C THR A 193 -30.28 -10.72 49.97
N ILE A 194 -29.55 -10.07 49.07
CA ILE A 194 -28.10 -9.86 49.24
C ILE A 194 -27.90 -8.48 49.83
N ARG A 195 -27.37 -8.42 51.07
CA ARG A 195 -26.80 -7.20 51.64
C ARG A 195 -25.33 -7.14 51.26
N VAL A 196 -24.93 -6.12 50.52
CA VAL A 196 -23.53 -5.80 50.26
C VAL A 196 -23.07 -4.87 51.39
N VAL A 197 -22.07 -5.30 52.17
CA VAL A 197 -21.37 -4.50 53.18
C VAL A 197 -20.12 -3.92 52.56
#